data_AF-A0A2M8LED5-F1
#
_entry.id   AF-A0A2M8LED5-F1
#
_cell.length_a   1.000
_cell.length_b   1.000
_cell.length_c   1.000
_cell.angle_alpha   90.00
_cell.angle_beta   90.00
_cell.angle_gamma   90.00
#
_symmetry.space_group_name_H-M   'P 1'
#
loop_
_entity.id
_entity.type
_entity.pdbx_description
1 polymer ?
#
loop_
_entity_poly.entity_id
_entity_poly.type
_entity_poly.pdbx_seq_one_letter_code
_entity_poly.pdbx_strand_id
1 'polypeptide(L)'
;MLFVRWHRVAWWFIGGSIVLLSCVLFVFFIPKASVTVSVSGEPARTTMNVVLDPSIDHSLPALATIPAEQVEVQPNDQIFPLLVRTDDAQDHFVVSDPLLTTGVAFKKDDLLNLENDELKRLLATNTVLDKASIEVRVTKAVADSGDVLRMNTSVSGLAIPVYDFGSMAKMVAAKKPIVLVQKLMLLRGITDVKISVWPSFWPWLPYRSESFNFTLDIL
;
A
#
# COMPACT_ATOMS: atom_id res chain seq x y z
N MET A 1 -72.66 -25.41 1.38
CA MET A 1 -71.58 -25.51 2.40
C MET A 1 -70.17 -25.66 1.82
N LEU A 2 -69.97 -26.26 0.64
CA LEU A 2 -68.64 -26.43 0.02
C LEU A 2 -67.92 -25.11 -0.33
N PHE A 3 -68.65 -24.09 -0.78
CA PHE A 3 -68.09 -22.82 -1.23
C PHE A 3 -67.35 -22.03 -0.13
N VAL A 4 -67.86 -22.10 1.11
CA VAL A 4 -67.26 -21.43 2.28
C VAL A 4 -65.94 -22.09 2.70
N ARG A 5 -65.80 -23.40 2.45
CA ARG A 5 -64.60 -24.17 2.78
C ARG A 5 -63.43 -23.86 1.85
N TRP A 6 -63.72 -23.66 0.55
CA TRP A 6 -62.73 -23.26 -0.45
C TRP A 6 -62.18 -21.86 -0.22
N HIS A 7 -63.03 -20.92 0.20
CA HIS A 7 -62.60 -19.55 0.45
C HIS A 7 -61.60 -19.43 1.60
N ARG A 8 -61.75 -20.24 2.65
CA ARG A 8 -60.78 -20.29 3.75
C ARG A 8 -59.43 -20.82 3.27
N VAL A 9 -59.41 -21.93 2.53
CA VAL A 9 -58.17 -22.52 2.02
C VAL A 9 -57.40 -21.55 1.13
N ALA A 10 -58.09 -20.81 0.25
CA ALA A 10 -57.46 -19.79 -0.60
C ALA A 10 -56.76 -18.67 0.20
N TRP A 11 -57.37 -18.18 1.29
CA TRP A 11 -56.76 -17.17 2.17
C TRP A 11 -55.48 -17.66 2.86
N TRP A 12 -55.41 -18.94 3.23
CA TRP A 12 -54.20 -19.54 3.81
C TRP A 12 -53.06 -19.62 2.79
N PHE A 13 -53.34 -19.97 1.53
CA PHE A 13 -52.33 -19.99 0.47
C PHE A 13 -51.83 -18.58 0.12
N ILE A 14 -52.72 -17.59 0.05
CA ILE A 14 -52.35 -16.20 -0.21
C ILE A 14 -51.51 -15.65 0.96
N GLY A 15 -51.97 -15.84 2.21
CA GLY A 15 -51.23 -15.41 3.40
C GLY A 15 -49.86 -16.08 3.51
N GLY A 16 -49.79 -17.39 3.28
CA GLY A 16 -48.53 -18.14 3.26
C GLY A 16 -47.57 -17.66 2.17
N SER A 17 -48.08 -17.36 0.97
CA SER A 17 -47.28 -16.84 -0.13
C SER A 17 -46.70 -15.45 0.16
N ILE A 18 -47.48 -14.57 0.80
CA ILE A 18 -47.02 -13.24 1.22
C ILE A 18 -45.93 -13.34 2.29
N VAL A 19 -46.10 -14.22 3.28
CA VAL A 19 -45.09 -14.43 4.33
C VAL A 19 -43.80 -14.99 3.74
N LEU A 20 -43.90 -15.96 2.82
CA LEU A 20 -42.74 -16.55 2.15
C LEU A 20 -42.02 -15.53 1.27
N LEU A 21 -42.76 -14.73 0.49
CA LEU A 21 -42.21 -13.65 -0.32
C LEU A 21 -41.50 -12.61 0.56
N SER A 22 -42.10 -12.25 1.70
CA SER A 22 -41.50 -11.34 2.67
C SER A 22 -40.20 -11.89 3.26
N CYS A 23 -40.16 -13.18 3.62
CA CYS A 23 -38.94 -13.84 4.09
C CYS A 23 -37.84 -13.86 3.01
N VAL A 24 -38.19 -14.18 1.76
CA VAL A 24 -37.23 -14.20 0.65
C VAL A 24 -36.68 -12.79 0.40
N LEU A 25 -37.54 -11.76 0.38
CA LEU A 25 -37.11 -10.37 0.28
C LEU A 25 -36.15 -10.01 1.42
N PHE A 26 -36.46 -10.37 2.66
CA PHE A 26 -35.57 -10.11 3.81
C PHE A 26 -34.19 -10.76 3.67
N VAL A 27 -34.09 -11.95 3.06
CA VAL A 27 -32.80 -12.61 2.80
C VAL A 27 -32.01 -11.92 1.69
N PHE A 28 -32.67 -11.33 0.68
CA PHE A 28 -31.99 -10.54 -0.35
C PHE A 28 -31.54 -9.16 0.14
N PHE A 29 -32.24 -8.57 1.11
CA PHE A 29 -31.91 -7.27 1.70
C PHE A 29 -31.01 -7.35 2.94
N ILE A 30 -30.08 -8.31 2.98
CA ILE A 30 -29.04 -8.31 4.01
C ILE A 30 -28.22 -7.02 3.86
N PRO A 31 -28.17 -6.15 4.88
CA PRO A 31 -27.50 -4.88 4.78
C PRO A 31 -25.99 -5.08 4.61
N LYS A 32 -25.42 -4.45 3.59
CA LYS A 32 -24.00 -4.38 3.28
C LYS A 32 -23.47 -2.99 3.60
N ALA A 33 -22.23 -2.90 4.09
CA ALA A 33 -21.56 -1.65 4.38
C ALA A 33 -20.20 -1.62 3.69
N SER A 34 -19.94 -0.58 2.90
CA SER A 34 -18.61 -0.25 2.39
C SER A 34 -17.98 0.77 3.32
N VAL A 35 -16.79 0.48 3.83
CA VAL A 35 -16.06 1.33 4.76
C VAL A 35 -14.77 1.74 4.08
N THR A 36 -14.68 3.02 3.69
CA THR A 36 -13.44 3.61 3.21
C THR A 36 -12.70 4.23 4.39
N VAL A 37 -11.49 3.73 4.65
CA VAL A 37 -10.62 4.23 5.70
C VAL A 37 -9.50 5.02 5.05
N SER A 38 -9.44 6.32 5.32
CA SER A 38 -8.34 7.17 4.90
C SER A 38 -7.24 7.15 5.95
N VAL A 39 -6.01 6.93 5.48
CA VAL A 39 -4.84 6.73 6.35
C VAL A 39 -3.76 7.72 5.95
N SER A 40 -3.16 8.37 6.94
CA SER A 40 -1.96 9.19 6.75
C SER A 40 -0.73 8.35 7.01
N GLY A 41 0.23 8.39 6.07
CA GLY A 41 1.53 7.77 6.23
C GLY A 41 2.48 8.63 7.06
N GLU A 42 3.40 7.97 7.79
CA GLU A 42 4.52 8.65 8.45
C GLU A 42 5.72 8.68 7.50
N PRO A 43 6.42 9.82 7.34
CA PRO A 43 7.60 9.87 6.49
C PRO A 43 8.74 9.06 7.13
N ALA A 44 9.20 8.05 6.41
CA ALA A 44 10.36 7.26 6.78
C ALA A 44 11.55 7.68 5.90
N ARG A 45 12.70 7.93 6.53
CA ARG A 45 13.94 8.28 5.82
C ARG A 45 15.11 7.49 6.37
N THR A 46 15.92 6.96 5.48
CA THR A 46 17.19 6.33 5.83
C THR A 46 18.31 6.82 4.92
N THR A 47 19.53 6.72 5.40
CA THR A 47 20.73 6.99 4.61
C THR A 47 21.61 5.75 4.64
N MET A 48 22.11 5.34 3.48
CA MET A 48 22.98 4.19 3.37
C MET A 48 24.22 4.50 2.52
N ASN A 49 25.29 3.76 2.79
CA ASN A 49 26.50 3.82 1.99
C ASN A 49 26.51 2.58 1.09
N VAL A 50 26.33 2.81 -0.20
CA VAL A 50 26.28 1.78 -1.24
C VAL A 50 27.66 1.61 -1.83
N VAL A 51 28.07 0.37 -2.02
CA VAL A 51 29.30 0.04 -2.72
C VAL A 51 28.95 -0.40 -4.14
N LEU A 52 29.52 0.28 -5.13
CA LEU A 52 29.46 -0.10 -6.54
C LEU A 52 30.70 -0.94 -6.82
N ASP A 53 30.51 -2.24 -7.06
CA ASP A 53 31.61 -3.17 -7.32
C ASP A 53 31.44 -3.80 -8.72
N PRO A 54 32.40 -3.60 -9.65
CA PRO A 54 32.35 -4.22 -10.96
C PRO A 54 32.70 -5.72 -10.96
N SER A 55 33.17 -6.26 -9.85
CA SER A 55 33.58 -7.66 -9.71
C SER A 55 32.43 -8.61 -9.36
N ILE A 56 31.24 -8.08 -9.08
CA ILE A 56 30.06 -8.86 -8.68
C ILE A 56 28.99 -8.85 -9.77
N ASP A 57 28.31 -9.98 -9.94
CA ASP A 57 27.28 -10.14 -10.97
C ASP A 57 25.85 -9.85 -10.47
N HIS A 58 25.66 -9.71 -9.16
CA HIS A 58 24.36 -9.55 -8.52
C HIS A 58 24.44 -8.67 -7.27
N SER A 59 23.33 -8.04 -6.90
CA SER A 59 23.26 -7.21 -5.69
C SER A 59 23.38 -8.05 -4.42
N LEU A 60 24.11 -7.50 -3.45
CA LEU A 60 24.36 -8.11 -2.14
C LEU A 60 23.77 -7.20 -1.04
N PRO A 61 22.47 -7.37 -0.69
CA PRO A 61 21.79 -6.49 0.26
C PRO A 61 22.42 -6.49 1.66
N ALA A 62 23.07 -7.58 2.06
CA ALA A 62 23.75 -7.68 3.35
C ALA A 62 25.01 -6.79 3.44
N LEU A 63 25.61 -6.47 2.29
CA LEU A 63 26.84 -5.68 2.18
C LEU A 63 26.58 -4.28 1.59
N ALA A 64 25.32 -3.95 1.35
CA ALA A 64 24.92 -2.74 0.61
C ALA A 64 25.68 -2.58 -0.72
N THR A 65 25.91 -3.68 -1.44
CA THR A 65 26.72 -3.69 -2.67
C THR A 65 25.85 -3.97 -3.89
N ILE A 66 26.06 -3.23 -4.98
CA ILE A 66 25.39 -3.44 -6.26
C ILE A 66 26.40 -3.65 -7.40
N PRO A 67 26.05 -4.47 -8.41
CA PRO A 67 26.88 -4.69 -9.57
C PRO A 67 27.00 -3.41 -10.38
N ALA A 68 28.17 -3.20 -10.98
CA ALA A 68 28.48 -1.99 -11.69
C ALA A 68 29.34 -2.28 -12.93
N GLU A 69 29.20 -1.48 -13.99
CA GLU A 69 29.97 -1.64 -15.23
C GLU A 69 30.80 -0.39 -15.47
N GLN A 70 32.07 -0.55 -15.82
CA GLN A 70 32.91 0.59 -16.19
C GLN A 70 32.49 1.10 -17.56
N VAL A 71 32.26 2.40 -17.65
CA VAL A 71 31.90 3.09 -18.89
C VAL A 71 32.83 4.27 -19.12
N GLU A 72 33.21 4.47 -20.37
CA GLU A 72 33.93 5.67 -20.79
C GLU A 72 32.94 6.83 -20.87
N VAL A 73 33.24 7.93 -20.17
CA VAL A 73 32.33 9.06 -20.00
C VAL A 73 32.79 10.18 -20.91
N GLN A 74 31.92 10.59 -21.84
CA GLN A 74 32.23 11.72 -22.69
C GLN A 74 31.98 13.03 -21.91
N PRO A 75 32.77 14.09 -22.17
CA PRO A 75 32.63 15.38 -21.46
C PRO A 75 31.27 16.08 -21.69
N ASN A 76 30.43 15.57 -22.59
CA ASN A 76 29.06 16.04 -22.85
C ASN A 76 27.98 15.14 -22.23
N ASP A 77 28.33 14.00 -21.64
CA ASP A 77 27.36 13.19 -20.89
C ASP A 77 26.91 14.01 -19.68
N GLN A 78 25.60 14.06 -19.43
CA GLN A 78 25.06 14.86 -18.34
C GLN A 78 25.50 14.27 -17.00
N ILE A 79 26.62 14.78 -16.47
CA ILE A 79 27.10 14.54 -15.11
C ILE A 79 26.18 15.33 -14.17
N PHE A 80 25.01 14.77 -13.86
CA PHE A 80 24.04 15.44 -13.00
C PHE A 80 24.49 15.43 -11.54
N PRO A 81 24.41 16.55 -10.81
CA PRO A 81 24.32 16.49 -9.36
C PRO A 81 23.02 15.75 -9.01
N LEU A 82 23.15 14.52 -8.51
CA LEU A 82 22.06 13.54 -8.37
C LEU A 82 20.91 14.04 -7.47
N LEU A 83 19.89 14.63 -8.10
CA LEU A 83 18.50 14.54 -7.66
C LEU A 83 17.83 13.56 -8.60
N VAL A 84 17.74 12.29 -8.18
CA VAL A 84 16.97 11.27 -8.91
C VAL A 84 15.50 11.57 -8.66
N ARG A 85 14.91 12.44 -9.50
CA ARG A 85 13.46 12.41 -9.70
C ARG A 85 13.15 11.21 -10.57
N THR A 86 12.21 10.41 -10.10
CA THR A 86 11.59 9.27 -10.77
C THR A 86 10.84 9.70 -12.05
N ASP A 87 11.55 10.21 -13.06
CA ASP A 87 11.03 10.37 -14.42
C ASP A 87 11.77 9.38 -15.36
N ASP A 88 11.22 8.17 -15.38
CA ASP A 88 11.06 7.10 -16.38
C ASP A 88 11.84 6.98 -17.73
N ALA A 89 12.94 7.68 -18.01
CA ALA A 89 13.60 7.51 -19.32
C ALA A 89 14.93 6.71 -19.33
N GLN A 90 15.56 6.48 -18.17
CA GLN A 90 16.87 5.81 -18.10
C GLN A 90 16.90 4.67 -17.08
N ASP A 91 17.26 3.47 -17.56
CA ASP A 91 17.33 2.23 -16.77
C ASP A 91 18.63 2.08 -15.95
N HIS A 92 19.61 2.95 -16.22
CA HIS A 92 20.92 2.92 -15.58
C HIS A 92 21.34 4.32 -15.13
N PHE A 93 22.16 4.37 -14.07
CA PHE A 93 22.81 5.58 -13.60
C PHE A 93 24.29 5.50 -13.88
N VAL A 94 24.90 6.61 -14.33
CA VAL A 94 26.35 6.73 -14.49
C VAL A 94 26.89 7.68 -13.43
N VAL A 95 27.87 7.22 -12.67
CA VAL A 95 28.61 8.03 -11.68
C VAL A 95 30.04 8.18 -12.18
N SER A 96 30.49 9.42 -12.35
CA SER A 96 31.85 9.73 -12.82
C SER A 96 32.49 10.81 -11.96
N ASP A 97 33.82 10.78 -11.89
CA ASP A 97 34.59 11.92 -11.39
C ASP A 97 34.74 12.92 -12.56
N PRO A 98 34.41 14.21 -12.39
CA PRO A 98 34.57 15.22 -13.45
C PRO A 98 36.02 15.38 -13.96
N LEU A 99 37.01 14.82 -13.26
CA LEU A 99 38.42 14.80 -13.68
C LEU A 99 38.85 13.48 -14.36
N LEU A 100 38.00 12.45 -14.38
CA LEU A 100 38.30 11.13 -14.96
C LEU A 100 37.45 10.89 -16.21
N THR A 101 38.04 10.24 -17.23
CA THR A 101 37.33 9.81 -18.45
C THR A 101 36.57 8.49 -18.26
N THR A 102 36.62 7.92 -17.06
CA THR A 102 35.96 6.66 -16.70
C THR A 102 34.94 6.91 -15.59
N GLY A 103 33.75 6.34 -15.78
CA GLY A 103 32.68 6.31 -14.80
C GLY A 103 32.17 4.89 -14.62
N VAL A 104 31.20 4.74 -13.74
CA VAL A 104 30.58 3.47 -13.43
C VAL A 104 29.07 3.57 -13.62
N ALA A 105 28.54 2.69 -14.46
CA ALA A 105 27.12 2.51 -14.69
C ALA A 105 26.57 1.43 -13.74
N PHE A 106 25.37 1.62 -13.21
CA PHE A 106 24.65 0.59 -12.47
C PHE A 106 23.15 0.66 -12.74
N LYS A 107 22.45 -0.45 -12.52
CA LYS A 107 20.99 -0.52 -12.75
C LYS A 107 20.23 0.23 -11.68
N LYS A 108 19.27 1.06 -12.12
CA LYS A 108 18.38 1.81 -11.23
C LYS A 108 17.59 0.88 -10.29
N ASP A 109 17.09 -0.24 -10.83
CA ASP A 109 16.29 -1.20 -10.07
C ASP A 109 17.09 -1.87 -8.95
N ASP A 110 18.39 -2.12 -9.15
CA ASP A 110 19.23 -2.76 -8.12
C ASP A 110 19.42 -1.84 -6.92
N LEU A 111 19.63 -0.54 -7.16
CA LEU A 111 19.68 0.46 -6.10
C LEU A 111 18.33 0.56 -5.39
N LEU A 112 17.23 0.71 -6.14
CA LEU A 112 15.88 0.82 -5.59
C LEU A 112 15.49 -0.39 -4.73
N ASN A 113 15.82 -1.60 -5.19
CA ASN A 113 15.51 -2.82 -4.44
C ASN A 113 16.30 -2.90 -3.14
N LEU A 114 17.61 -2.62 -3.20
CA LEU A 114 18.48 -2.66 -2.02
C LEU A 114 18.05 -1.63 -0.97
N GLU A 115 17.71 -0.42 -1.43
CA GLU A 115 17.23 0.68 -0.61
C GLU A 115 15.86 0.44 0.01
N ASN A 116 14.93 -0.11 -0.78
CA ASN A 116 13.61 -0.48 -0.32
C ASN A 116 13.70 -1.60 0.74
N ASP A 117 14.59 -2.56 0.57
CA ASP A 117 14.79 -3.63 1.55
C ASP A 117 15.39 -3.13 2.85
N GLU A 118 16.34 -2.19 2.78
CA GLU A 118 16.87 -1.56 4.00
C GLU A 118 15.83 -0.69 4.69
N LEU A 119 15.04 0.08 3.95
CA LEU A 119 13.95 0.86 4.52
C LEU A 119 12.92 -0.07 5.19
N LYS A 120 12.51 -1.17 4.55
CA LYS A 120 11.62 -2.19 5.14
C LYS A 120 12.17 -2.80 6.42
N ARG A 121 13.48 -3.02 6.53
CA ARG A 121 14.11 -3.56 7.76
C ARG A 121 14.00 -2.60 8.94
N LEU A 122 14.04 -1.29 8.68
CA LEU A 122 13.95 -0.26 9.70
C LEU A 122 12.50 0.07 10.08
N LEU A 123 11.54 -0.30 9.25
CA LEU A 123 10.11 -0.12 9.54
C LEU A 123 9.64 -1.05 10.66
N ALA A 124 8.67 -0.56 11.44
CA ALA A 124 8.04 -1.36 12.47
C ALA A 124 7.27 -2.54 11.83
N THR A 125 7.14 -3.64 12.58
CA THR A 125 6.51 -4.91 12.12
C THR A 125 5.09 -4.76 11.56
N ASN A 126 4.40 -3.66 11.89
CA ASN A 126 3.03 -3.37 11.45
C ASN A 126 2.93 -2.18 10.49
N THR A 127 3.99 -1.87 9.75
CA THR A 127 3.99 -0.80 8.72
C THR A 127 4.50 -1.33 7.40
N VAL A 128 3.91 -0.85 6.30
CA VAL A 128 4.31 -1.16 4.92
C VAL A 128 4.64 0.16 4.23
N LEU A 129 5.69 0.15 3.41
CA LEU A 129 6.08 1.30 2.62
C LEU A 129 5.18 1.43 1.38
N ASP A 130 4.67 2.63 1.13
CA ASP A 130 4.00 2.92 -0.13
C ASP A 130 5.03 3.00 -1.26
N LYS A 131 4.95 2.04 -2.19
CA LYS A 131 5.88 1.92 -3.33
C LYS A 131 5.87 3.17 -4.22
N ALA A 132 4.73 3.84 -4.36
CA ALA A 132 4.61 5.03 -5.20
C ALA A 132 5.30 6.26 -4.58
N SER A 133 5.52 6.24 -3.26
CA SER A 133 6.12 7.35 -2.51
C SER A 133 7.64 7.28 -2.34
N ILE A 134 8.29 6.21 -2.83
CA ILE A 134 9.72 5.99 -2.63
C ILE A 134 10.52 6.95 -3.50
N GLU A 135 11.28 7.83 -2.85
CA GLU A 135 12.23 8.73 -3.49
C GLU A 135 13.66 8.37 -3.04
N VAL A 136 14.53 8.19 -4.00
CA VAL A 136 15.96 7.92 -3.79
C VAL A 136 16.74 9.16 -4.12
N ARG A 137 17.64 9.59 -3.24
CA ARG A 137 18.54 10.71 -3.47
C ARG A 137 19.96 10.30 -3.20
N VAL A 138 20.83 10.51 -4.17
CA VAL A 138 22.26 10.29 -3.98
C VAL A 138 22.91 11.61 -3.58
N THR A 139 23.59 11.61 -2.45
CA THR A 139 24.15 12.83 -1.85
C THR A 139 25.63 13.02 -2.16
N LYS A 140 26.38 11.93 -2.30
CA LYS A 140 27.82 11.97 -2.59
C LYS A 140 28.28 10.66 -3.19
N ALA A 141 29.12 10.71 -4.22
CA ALA A 141 29.92 9.58 -4.65
C ALA A 141 31.40 9.88 -4.38
N VAL A 142 32.13 8.88 -3.90
CA VAL A 142 33.56 8.97 -3.60
C VAL A 142 34.22 7.74 -4.21
N ALA A 143 35.24 7.94 -5.04
CA ALA A 143 36.12 6.86 -5.48
C ALA A 143 36.86 6.30 -4.26
N ASP A 144 36.72 5.01 -4.01
CA ASP A 144 37.56 4.30 -3.04
C ASP A 144 38.84 3.85 -3.76
N SER A 145 39.81 3.30 -3.02
CA SER A 145 41.03 2.78 -3.63
C SER A 145 40.73 1.66 -4.63
N GLY A 146 40.92 1.91 -5.93
CA GLY A 146 40.74 0.94 -7.02
C GLY A 146 39.53 1.23 -7.93
N ASP A 147 38.93 0.17 -8.49
CA ASP A 147 37.76 0.21 -9.38
C ASP A 147 36.41 0.29 -8.64
N VAL A 148 36.44 0.44 -7.31
CA VAL A 148 35.26 0.42 -6.43
C VAL A 148 34.85 1.84 -6.08
N LEU A 149 33.57 2.17 -6.30
CA LEU A 149 33.00 3.46 -5.93
C LEU A 149 32.08 3.33 -4.72
N ARG A 150 32.17 4.26 -3.77
CA ARG A 150 31.23 4.35 -2.65
C ARG A 150 30.29 5.52 -2.85
N MET A 151 29.01 5.26 -2.63
CA MET A 151 27.94 6.22 -2.86
C MET A 151 27.10 6.35 -1.60
N ASN A 152 26.94 7.58 -1.10
CA ASN A 152 26.02 7.87 0.00
C ASN A 152 24.66 8.22 -0.58
N THR A 153 23.67 7.40 -0.26
CA THR A 153 22.31 7.56 -0.72
C THR A 153 21.36 7.76 0.45
N SER A 154 20.23 8.38 0.15
CA SER A 154 19.17 8.74 1.08
C SER A 154 17.86 8.32 0.46
N VAL A 155 17.15 7.42 1.13
CA VAL A 155 15.83 6.95 0.73
C VAL A 155 14.80 7.63 1.59
N SER A 156 13.74 8.11 0.99
CA SER A 156 12.54 8.53 1.71
C SER A 156 11.31 7.84 1.13
N GLY A 157 10.33 7.56 1.98
CA GLY A 157 9.02 7.10 1.55
C GLY A 157 8.00 7.23 2.66
N LEU A 158 6.74 6.97 2.36
CA LEU A 158 5.64 7.00 3.32
C LEU A 158 5.40 5.59 3.88
N ALA A 159 5.58 5.47 5.19
CA ALA A 159 5.26 4.26 5.93
C ALA A 159 3.79 4.28 6.37
N ILE A 160 3.02 3.29 5.91
CA ILE A 160 1.59 3.18 6.17
C ILE A 160 1.36 2.03 7.15
N PRO A 161 0.61 2.24 8.25
CA PRO A 161 0.23 1.16 9.14
C PRO A 161 -0.59 0.08 8.43
N VAL A 162 -0.30 -1.19 8.71
CA VAL A 162 -1.04 -2.34 8.20
C VAL A 162 -2.25 -2.59 9.08
N TYR A 163 -3.40 -2.76 8.43
CA TYR A 163 -4.66 -3.03 9.11
C TYR A 163 -5.21 -4.40 8.74
N ASP A 164 -5.55 -5.20 9.74
CA ASP A 164 -6.30 -6.44 9.56
C ASP A 164 -7.81 -6.14 9.51
N PHE A 165 -8.31 -5.95 8.30
CA PHE A 165 -9.74 -5.69 8.07
C PHE A 165 -10.65 -6.84 8.52
N GLY A 166 -10.16 -8.08 8.53
CA GLY A 166 -10.93 -9.22 9.02
C GLY A 166 -11.17 -9.14 10.52
N SER A 167 -10.14 -8.82 11.29
CA SER A 167 -10.27 -8.58 12.73
C SER A 167 -11.08 -7.32 13.04
N MET A 168 -10.91 -6.24 12.25
CA MET A 168 -11.74 -5.04 12.38
C MET A 168 -13.22 -5.32 12.17
N ALA A 169 -13.57 -6.05 11.10
CA ALA A 169 -14.95 -6.45 10.81
C ALA A 169 -15.59 -7.22 11.98
N LYS A 170 -14.83 -8.08 12.65
CA LYS A 170 -15.31 -8.82 13.83
C LYS A 170 -15.50 -7.92 15.06
N MET A 171 -14.58 -7.00 15.31
CA MET A 171 -14.68 -6.07 16.46
C MET A 171 -15.90 -5.13 16.39
N VAL A 172 -16.41 -4.92 15.18
CA VAL A 172 -17.47 -3.96 14.88
C VAL A 172 -18.75 -4.62 14.37
N ALA A 173 -18.74 -5.94 14.18
CA ALA A 173 -19.93 -6.74 13.93
C ALA A 173 -20.98 -6.49 15.01
N ALA A 174 -22.25 -6.45 14.59
CA ALA A 174 -23.41 -6.14 15.41
C ALA A 174 -23.39 -4.77 16.13
N LYS A 175 -22.44 -3.87 15.80
CA LYS A 175 -22.42 -2.49 16.31
C LYS A 175 -23.04 -1.54 15.28
N LYS A 176 -23.49 -0.39 15.78
CA LYS A 176 -24.01 0.71 14.94
C LYS A 176 -22.87 1.39 14.16
N PRO A 177 -23.13 1.95 12.97
CA PRO A 177 -22.13 2.64 12.15
C PRO A 177 -21.40 3.76 12.89
N ILE A 178 -22.08 4.49 13.77
CA ILE A 178 -21.43 5.59 14.51
C ILE A 178 -20.35 5.10 15.49
N VAL A 179 -20.56 3.92 16.08
CA VAL A 179 -19.59 3.28 17.00
C VAL A 179 -18.42 2.72 16.21
N LEU A 180 -18.65 2.31 14.96
CA LEU A 180 -17.63 1.88 14.03
C LEU A 180 -16.68 3.03 13.68
N VAL A 181 -17.20 4.21 13.29
CA VAL A 181 -16.37 5.41 13.04
C VAL A 181 -15.52 5.76 14.25
N GLN A 182 -16.14 5.84 15.43
CA GLN A 182 -15.43 6.18 16.67
C GLN A 182 -14.30 5.20 16.98
N LYS A 183 -14.52 3.89 16.82
CA LYS A 183 -13.51 2.87 17.09
C LYS A 183 -12.37 2.88 16.08
N LEU A 184 -12.68 3.12 14.80
CA LEU A 184 -11.66 3.19 13.75
C LEU A 184 -10.83 4.46 13.88
N MET A 185 -11.46 5.60 14.17
CA MET A 185 -10.76 6.87 14.40
C MET A 185 -9.79 6.84 15.60
N LEU A 186 -9.92 5.87 16.52
CA LEU A 186 -8.96 5.67 17.62
C LEU A 186 -7.69 4.91 17.19
N LEU A 187 -7.68 4.31 16.00
CA LEU A 187 -6.51 3.60 15.50
C LEU A 187 -5.48 4.59 14.95
N ARG A 188 -4.20 4.31 15.24
CA ARG A 188 -3.09 5.18 14.83
C ARG A 188 -3.01 5.30 13.31
N GLY A 189 -3.00 6.52 12.80
CA GLY A 189 -2.82 6.82 11.38
C GLY A 189 -4.10 6.95 10.58
N ILE A 190 -5.27 6.61 11.14
CA ILE A 190 -6.57 6.86 10.49
C ILE A 190 -6.94 8.33 10.63
N THR A 191 -7.20 9.00 9.51
CA THR A 191 -7.57 10.42 9.45
C THR A 191 -9.04 10.64 9.14
N ASP A 192 -9.63 9.78 8.32
CA ASP A 192 -11.05 9.82 7.97
C ASP A 192 -11.63 8.42 7.78
N VAL A 193 -12.93 8.28 8.02
CA VAL A 193 -13.66 7.03 7.86
C VAL A 193 -15.02 7.33 7.23
N LYS A 194 -15.20 6.92 5.98
CA LYS A 194 -16.47 7.04 5.25
C LYS A 194 -17.17 5.70 5.22
N ILE A 195 -18.42 5.66 5.70
CA ILE A 195 -19.26 4.45 5.67
C ILE A 195 -20.41 4.68 4.70
N SER A 196 -20.50 3.84 3.69
CA SER A 196 -21.64 3.76 2.77
C SER A 196 -22.44 2.48 3.05
N VAL A 197 -23.74 2.62 3.26
CA VAL A 197 -24.64 1.50 3.62
C VAL A 197 -25.61 1.23 2.48
N TRP A 198 -25.76 -0.04 2.12
CA TRP A 198 -26.78 -0.50 1.20
C TRP A 198 -27.58 -1.67 1.79
N PRO A 199 -28.92 -1.64 1.78
CA PRO A 199 -29.75 -0.55 1.29
C PRO A 199 -29.77 0.65 2.26
N SER A 200 -29.84 1.87 1.71
CA SER A 200 -29.76 3.12 2.49
C SER A 200 -30.93 3.36 3.44
N PHE A 201 -32.05 2.65 3.28
CA PHE A 201 -33.26 2.81 4.09
C PHE A 201 -33.20 2.09 5.46
N TRP A 202 -32.16 1.30 5.76
CA TRP A 202 -31.99 0.63 7.05
C TRP A 202 -30.65 0.94 7.75
N PRO A 203 -30.36 2.21 8.10
CA PRO A 203 -29.10 2.58 8.73
C PRO A 203 -28.92 2.04 10.17
N TRP A 204 -30.02 1.61 10.82
CA TRP A 204 -30.03 1.21 12.24
C TRP A 204 -29.83 -0.29 12.50
N LEU A 205 -29.84 -1.14 11.46
CA LEU A 205 -29.74 -2.59 11.65
C LEU A 205 -28.30 -3.01 12.01
N PRO A 206 -28.12 -4.01 12.90
CA PRO A 206 -26.82 -4.58 13.18
C PRO A 206 -26.29 -5.32 11.95
N TYR A 207 -25.05 -5.02 11.57
CA TYR A 207 -24.37 -5.64 10.43
C TYR A 207 -23.67 -6.92 10.85
N ARG A 208 -23.59 -7.89 9.92
CA ARG A 208 -22.74 -9.07 10.08
C ARG A 208 -21.30 -8.74 9.70
N SER A 209 -20.32 -9.41 10.28
CA SER A 209 -18.89 -9.20 9.92
C SER A 209 -18.65 -9.37 8.42
N GLU A 210 -19.31 -10.34 7.79
CA GLU A 210 -19.19 -10.65 6.35
C GLU A 210 -19.83 -9.60 5.43
N SER A 211 -20.63 -8.69 6.00
CA SER A 211 -21.32 -7.64 5.24
C SER A 211 -20.51 -6.35 5.12
N PHE A 212 -19.32 -6.29 5.73
CA PHE A 212 -18.40 -5.17 5.61
C PHE A 212 -17.40 -5.40 4.49
N ASN A 213 -17.28 -4.43 3.59
CA ASN A 213 -16.18 -4.34 2.64
C ASN A 213 -15.31 -3.14 3.01
N PHE A 214 -14.03 -3.39 3.30
CA PHE A 214 -13.09 -2.34 3.69
C PHE A 214 -12.21 -1.97 2.51
N THR A 215 -12.09 -0.67 2.25
CA THR A 215 -11.18 -0.11 1.25
C THR A 215 -10.27 0.90 1.91
N LEU A 216 -8.98 0.85 1.60
CA LEU A 216 -7.98 1.76 2.14
C LEU A 216 -7.72 2.88 1.13
N ASP A 217 -7.73 4.12 1.60
CA ASP A 217 -7.40 5.31 0.85
C ASP A 217 -6.17 5.98 1.48
N ILE A 218 -5.17 6.32 0.69
CA ILE A 218 -3.88 6.85 1.16
C ILE A 218 -3.88 8.35 0.90
N LEU A 219 -3.69 9.14 1.97
CA LEU A 219 -3.63 10.60 1.92
C LEU A 219 -2.21 11.14 2.11
#